data_AF-A0A1G9YEV8-F1
#
_entry.id   AF-A0A1G9YEV8-F1
#
_cell.length_a   1.000
_cell.length_b   1.000
_cell.length_c   1.000
_cell.angle_alpha   90.00
_cell.angle_beta   90.00
_cell.angle_gamma   90.00
#
_symmetry.space_group_name_H-M   'P 1'
#
loop_
_entity.id
_entity.type
_entity.pdbx_description
1 polymer ?
#
loop_
_entity_poly.entity_id
_entity_poly.type
_entity_poly.pdbx_seq_one_letter_code
_entity_poly.pdbx_strand_id
1 'polypeptide(L)' 'MQCEHCSADVEFWVYEQYLSDDGVGAVERSEAVCSECVKEVEPEALDQAHANYEYRIEPDPEAFGMSRIGE' A
#
# COMPACT_ATOMS: atom_id res chain seq x y z
N MET A 1 8.40 4.77 -4.44
CA MET A 1 9.48 5.55 -3.80
C MET A 1 10.43 4.55 -3.16
N GLN A 2 11.73 4.48 -3.51
CA GLN A 2 12.68 3.62 -2.78
C GLN A 2 13.12 4.38 -1.53
N CYS A 3 12.52 4.06 -0.38
CA CYS A 3 12.84 4.67 0.91
C CYS A 3 14.31 4.33 1.27
N GLU A 4 15.15 5.37 1.35
CA GLU A 4 16.59 5.28 1.65
C GLU A 4 16.85 4.76 3.08
N HIS A 5 15.82 4.84 3.92
CA HIS A 5 15.78 4.39 5.31
C HIS A 5 15.28 2.95 5.49
N CYS A 6 14.74 2.31 4.45
CA CYS A 6 14.31 0.91 4.55
C CYS A 6 15.55 0.03 4.72
N SER A 7 15.77 -0.41 5.95
CA SER A 7 16.79 -1.40 6.31
C SER A 7 16.35 -2.78 5.87
N ALA A 8 16.18 -3.01 4.56
CA ALA A 8 15.77 -4.26 3.90
C ALA A 8 14.43 -4.91 4.32
N ASP A 9 13.97 -4.74 5.55
CA ASP A 9 12.79 -5.39 6.10
C ASP A 9 11.52 -4.57 5.79
N VAL A 10 10.55 -5.23 5.16
CA VAL A 10 9.22 -4.70 4.87
C VAL A 10 8.37 -4.86 6.11
N GLU A 11 7.84 -3.77 6.65
CA GLU A 11 6.97 -3.81 7.84
C GLU A 11 5.50 -3.59 7.50
N PHE A 12 5.20 -2.92 6.39
CA PHE A 12 3.84 -2.62 5.95
C PHE A 12 3.71 -2.73 4.43
N TRP A 13 2.52 -3.12 4.00
CA TRP A 13 2.09 -3.07 2.62
C TRP A 13 1.01 -2.01 2.46
N VAL A 14 1.27 -1.03 1.60
CA VAL A 14 0.31 0.00 1.21
C VAL A 14 -0.32 -0.42 -0.10
N TYR A 15 -1.64 -0.42 -0.18
CA TYR A 15 -2.40 -0.73 -1.38
C TYR A 15 -3.31 0.43 -1.74
N GLU A 16 -3.36 0.75 -3.02
CA GLU A 16 -4.32 1.69 -3.60
C GLU A 16 -4.92 1.07 -4.86
N GLN A 17 -6.24 0.96 -4.90
CA GLN A 17 -6.99 0.46 -6.05
C GLN A 17 -8.12 1.42 -6.40
N TYR A 18 -8.32 1.69 -7.68
CA TYR A 18 -9.44 2.48 -8.15
C TYR A 18 -9.79 2.21 -9.62
N LEU A 19 -11.06 2.39 -10.00
CA LEU A 19 -11.47 2.29 -11.40
C LEU A 19 -11.28 3.64 -12.10
N SER A 20 -10.40 3.67 -13.11
CA SER A 20 -10.12 4.90 -13.86
C SER A 20 -11.26 5.27 -14.80
N ASP A 21 -11.58 6.56 -14.89
CA ASP A 21 -12.72 7.07 -15.68
C ASP A 21 -12.44 7.03 -17.20
N ASP A 22 -11.17 6.95 -17.59
CA ASP A 22 -10.72 6.87 -18.98
C ASP A 22 -10.98 5.50 -19.64
N GLY A 23 -11.59 4.57 -18.90
CA GLY A 23 -12.03 3.26 -19.42
C GLY A 23 -10.89 2.25 -19.62
N VAL A 24 -9.70 2.52 -19.09
CA VAL A 24 -8.52 1.66 -19.23
C VAL A 24 -8.52 0.46 -18.26
N GLY A 25 -9.35 0.51 -17.21
CA GLY A 25 -9.51 -0.57 -16.23
C GLY A 25 -9.21 -0.12 -14.80
N ALA A 26 -9.15 -1.09 -13.89
CA ALA A 26 -8.75 -0.83 -12.49
C ALA A 26 -7.24 -0.54 -12.44
N VAL A 27 -6.88 0.57 -11.79
CA VAL A 27 -5.51 0.85 -11.37
C VAL A 27 -5.30 0.16 -10.04
N GLU A 28 -4.19 -0.57 -9.93
CA GLU A 28 -3.79 -1.28 -8.72
C GLU A 28 -2.33 -0.96 -8.43
N ARG A 29 -2.06 -0.45 -7.23
CA ARG A 29 -0.71 -0.21 -6.74
C ARG A 29 -0.51 -0.85 -5.39
N SER A 30 0.69 -1.39 -5.21
CA SER A 30 1.16 -1.89 -3.93
C SER A 30 2.59 -1.43 -3.71
N GLU A 31 2.89 -0.98 -2.49
CA GLU A 31 4.22 -0.58 -2.08
C GLU A 31 4.56 -1.16 -0.71
N ALA A 32 5.77 -1.68 -0.59
CA ALA A 32 6.33 -2.17 0.65
C ALA A 32 7.09 -1.04 1.36
N VAL A 33 6.75 -0.76 2.61
CA VAL A 33 7.33 0.35 3.39
C VAL A 33 7.73 -0.09 4.80
N CYS A 34 8.72 0.59 5.38
CA CYS A 34 9.08 0.47 6.79
C CYS A 34 8.21 1.37 7.68
N SER A 35 8.34 1.19 8.99
CA SER A 35 7.64 1.95 10.04
C SER A 35 7.94 3.44 10.07
N GLU A 36 9.07 3.88 9.51
CA GLU A 36 9.38 5.30 9.36
C GLU A 36 8.63 5.88 8.17
N CYS A 37 8.73 5.24 7.02
CA CYS A 37 8.15 5.71 5.75
C CYS A 37 6.61 5.57 5.72
N VAL A 38 6.01 4.64 6.47
CA VAL A 38 4.53 4.48 6.52
C VAL A 38 3.80 5.72 7.04
N LYS A 39 4.48 6.62 7.77
CA LYS A 39 3.88 7.86 8.29
C LYS A 39 3.75 8.95 7.23
N GLU A 40 4.48 8.80 6.13
CA GLU A 40 4.57 9.76 5.03
C GLU A 40 3.83 9.27 3.79
N VAL A 41 3.31 8.04 3.79
CA VAL A 41 2.51 7.53 2.68
C VAL A 41 1.14 8.19 2.67
N GLU A 42 0.77 8.68 1.49
CA GLU A 42 -0.54 9.26 1.23
C GLU A 42 -1.13 8.58 0.00
N PRO A 43 -2.46 8.49 -0.11
CA PRO A 43 -3.07 7.99 -1.32
C PRO A 43 -2.92 9.01 -2.44
N GLU A 44 -2.64 8.54 -3.65
CA GLU A 44 -2.31 9.46 -4.75
C GLU A 44 -3.54 9.87 -5.56
N ALA A 45 -4.65 9.12 -5.52
CA ALA A 45 -5.84 9.38 -6.33
C ALA A 45 -7.04 9.93 -5.52
N LEU A 46 -6.78 10.59 -4.38
CA LEU A 46 -7.82 11.23 -3.55
C LEU A 46 -8.45 12.48 -4.17
N ASP A 47 -7.82 13.07 -5.18
CA ASP A 47 -8.32 14.26 -5.88
C ASP A 47 -9.57 14.00 -6.73
N GLN A 48 -9.91 12.72 -6.96
CA GLN A 48 -11.00 12.29 -7.82
C GLN A 48 -11.93 11.28 -7.12
N ALA A 49 -13.20 11.34 -7.47
CA ALA A 49 -14.21 10.43 -6.93
C ALA A 49 -14.27 9.13 -7.75
N HIS A 50 -13.20 8.34 -7.72
CA HIS A 50 -13.15 7.08 -8.45
C HIS A 50 -14.14 6.05 -7.90
N ALA A 51 -14.78 5.29 -8.80
CA ALA A 51 -15.61 4.15 -8.40
C ALA A 51 -14.72 3.04 -7.82
N ASN A 52 -15.21 2.37 -6.77
CA ASN A 52 -14.51 1.30 -6.07
C ASN A 52 -13.10 1.70 -5.59
N TYR A 53 -12.95 2.96 -5.16
CA TYR A 53 -11.72 3.43 -4.56
C TYR A 53 -11.45 2.70 -3.23
N GLU A 54 -10.30 2.05 -3.13
CA GLU A 54 -9.79 1.40 -1.92
C GLU A 54 -8.37 1.90 -1.64
N TYR A 55 -8.13 2.33 -0.41
CA TYR A 55 -6.80 2.58 0.10
C TYR A 55 -6.65 1.85 1.44
N ARG A 56 -5.64 1.00 1.56
CA ARG A 56 -5.39 0.22 2.79
C ARG A 56 -3.89 0.11 3.08
N ILE A 57 -3.57 0.11 4.36
CA ILE A 57 -2.23 -0.16 4.87
C ILE A 57 -2.35 -1.38 5.77
N GLU A 58 -1.60 -2.43 5.47
CA GLU A 58 -1.59 -3.68 6.23
C GLU A 58 -0.20 -3.96 6.79
N PRO A 59 -0.08 -4.43 8.04
CA PRO A 59 1.21 -4.84 8.58
C PRO A 59 1.68 -6.12 7.87
N ASP A 60 2.98 -6.20 7.62
CA ASP A 60 3.62 -7.45 7.24
C ASP A 60 3.77 -8.35 8.47
N PRO A 61 3.09 -9.50 8.53
CA PRO A 61 3.06 -10.31 9.74
C PRO A 61 4.42 -10.92 10.07
N GLU A 62 5.26 -11.22 9.08
CA GLU A 62 6.60 -11.78 9.31
C GLU A 62 7.49 -10.78 10.04
N ALA A 63 7.38 -9.49 9.69
CA ALA A 63 8.09 -8.41 10.37
C ALA A 63 7.70 -8.26 11.86
N PHE A 64 6.48 -8.67 12.24
CA PHE A 64 6.02 -8.64 13.62
C PHE A 64 6.13 -10.01 14.33
N GLY A 65 6.83 -10.98 13.73
CA GLY A 65 6.95 -12.33 14.28
C GLY A 65 5.62 -13.08 14.36
N MET A 66 4.65 -12.68 13.54
CA MET A 66 3.33 -13.29 13.42
C MET A 66 3.28 -14.16 12.16
N SER A 67 2.56 -15.27 12.21
CA SER A 67 2.27 -16.05 11.01
C SER A 67 0.94 -15.59 10.40
N ARG A 68 0.86 -15.51 9.07
CA ARG A 68 -0.44 -15.37 8.40
C ARG A 68 -1.30 -16.58 8.76
N ILE A 69 -2.49 -16.35 9.29
CA ILE A 69 -3.45 -17.43 9.52
C ILE A 69 -3.98 -17.82 8.14
N GLY A 70 -3.51 -18.94 7.58
CA GLY A 70 -3.97 -19.44 6.28
C GLY A 70 -2.93 -20.16 5.40
N GLU A 71 -1.69 -20.29 5.84
CA GLU A 71 -0.66 -21.13 5.18
C GLU A 71 -0.54 -22.52 5.82
#